data_AF-X1RTN6-F1
#
_entry.id   AF-X1RTN6-F1
#
_cell.length_a   1.000
_cell.length_b   1.000
_cell.length_c   1.000
_cell.angle_alpha   90.00
_cell.angle_beta   90.00
_cell.angle_gamma   90.00
#
_symmetry.space_group_name_H-M   'P 1'
#
loop_
_entity.id
_entity.type
_entity.pdbx_description
1 polymer ?
#
loop_
_entity_poly.entity_id
_entity_poly.type
_entity_poly.pdbx_seq_one_letter_code
_entity_poly.pdbx_strand_id
1 'polypeptide(L)'
;MTNVNEEVFLNKLYDVVYKLSTIAKTQSYRFKKEWDENLESIKEKPHLVRLIPVEKEKFLTDIEYRIKVLNTVKLTFEDGINSIKSLLNALYNSYFNDSDIFTSSFTEQDQITLKYLVAKEILGNLIQYNQLDHKSVPLKYNILARTYLLVKFKGQRDTEILENLKKINIELKLSKLKKIMKEIISDGFYNKTKKGRYHYYHLQQELDLSEEGKIAFNQTIRPLVDWPTLFYRSYYNVRELNVTVDGDCKYPDYLNKVLLKAATQGYVACHYIFNNLVRYYEKLKEE
;
A
#
# COMPACT_ATOMS: atom_id res chain seq x y z
N MET A 1 -6.48 -0.88 26.93
CA MET A 1 -6.95 -2.15 26.33
C MET A 1 -8.07 -2.66 27.20
N THR A 2 -9.13 -3.20 26.59
CA THR A 2 -10.27 -3.75 27.33
C THR A 2 -9.97 -5.21 27.66
N ASN A 3 -10.23 -5.63 28.90
CA ASN A 3 -10.14 -7.03 29.29
C ASN A 3 -11.37 -7.78 28.77
N VAL A 4 -11.17 -8.96 28.20
CA VAL A 4 -12.24 -9.79 27.65
C VAL A 4 -11.97 -11.26 27.96
N ASN A 5 -13.04 -12.04 28.08
CA ASN A 5 -12.93 -13.49 28.16
C ASN A 5 -12.74 -14.13 26.77
N GLU A 6 -12.47 -15.44 26.74
CA GLU A 6 -12.22 -16.18 25.50
C GLU A 6 -13.40 -16.09 24.52
N GLU A 7 -14.63 -16.22 25.00
CA GLU A 7 -15.84 -16.15 24.17
C GLU A 7 -16.00 -14.77 23.51
N VAL A 8 -15.80 -13.70 24.29
CA VAL A 8 -15.86 -12.33 23.81
C VAL A 8 -14.71 -12.06 22.83
N PHE A 9 -13.51 -12.56 23.11
CA PHE A 9 -12.38 -12.48 22.18
C PHE A 9 -12.69 -13.18 20.85
N LEU A 10 -13.23 -14.41 20.90
CA LEU A 10 -13.53 -15.19 19.72
C LEU A 10 -14.60 -14.53 18.84
N ASN A 11 -15.63 -13.93 19.45
CA ASN A 11 -16.62 -13.13 18.73
C ASN A 11 -15.98 -11.88 18.09
N LYS A 12 -15.11 -11.17 18.81
CA LYS A 12 -14.36 -10.03 18.23
C LYS A 12 -13.48 -10.45 17.07
N LEU A 13 -12.84 -11.61 17.16
CA LEU A 13 -12.04 -12.16 16.08
C LEU A 13 -12.91 -12.44 14.84
N TYR A 14 -14.08 -13.06 15.04
CA TYR A 14 -15.06 -13.24 13.97
C TYR A 14 -15.46 -11.91 13.33
N ASP A 15 -15.82 -10.90 14.13
CA ASP A 15 -16.25 -9.59 13.60
C ASP A 15 -15.17 -8.93 12.74
N VAL A 16 -13.90 -9.04 13.16
CA VAL A 16 -12.76 -8.54 12.38
C VAL A 16 -12.58 -9.33 11.10
N VAL A 17 -12.67 -10.66 11.13
CA VAL A 17 -12.59 -11.51 9.94
C VAL A 17 -13.73 -11.21 8.97
N TYR A 18 -14.95 -11.01 9.47
CA TYR A 18 -16.13 -10.66 8.68
C TYR A 18 -15.98 -9.28 8.03
N LYS A 19 -15.48 -8.29 8.78
CA LYS A 19 -15.11 -6.97 8.24
C LYS A 19 -14.11 -7.11 7.09
N LEU A 20 -13.04 -7.88 7.29
CA LEU A 20 -12.02 -8.11 6.25
C LEU A 20 -12.61 -8.84 5.03
N SER A 21 -13.48 -9.83 5.24
CA SER A 21 -14.20 -10.51 4.15
C SER A 21 -15.00 -9.52 3.30
N THR A 22 -15.74 -8.62 3.95
CA THR A 22 -16.53 -7.59 3.29
C THR A 22 -15.66 -6.63 2.49
N ILE A 23 -14.58 -6.13 3.09
CA ILE A 23 -13.64 -5.22 2.40
C ILE A 23 -13.00 -5.93 1.20
N ALA A 24 -12.52 -7.17 1.37
CA ALA A 24 -11.91 -7.95 0.29
C ALA A 24 -12.88 -8.10 -0.89
N LYS A 25 -14.12 -8.51 -0.63
CA LYS A 25 -15.15 -8.66 -1.66
C LYS A 25 -15.43 -7.35 -2.39
N THR A 26 -15.73 -6.28 -1.66
CA THR A 26 -16.13 -5.00 -2.25
C THR A 26 -14.97 -4.32 -2.98
N GLN A 27 -13.78 -4.30 -2.39
CA GLN A 27 -12.62 -3.64 -2.99
C GLN A 27 -12.05 -4.42 -4.17
N SER A 28 -12.08 -5.76 -4.14
CA SER A 28 -11.67 -6.59 -5.28
C SER A 28 -12.61 -6.40 -6.47
N TYR A 29 -13.93 -6.37 -6.24
CA TYR A 29 -14.91 -6.05 -7.28
C TYR A 29 -14.68 -4.65 -7.86
N ARG A 30 -14.55 -3.63 -7.00
CA ARG A 30 -14.30 -2.26 -7.44
C ARG A 30 -13.01 -2.18 -8.26
N PHE A 31 -11.91 -2.74 -7.77
CA PHE A 31 -10.64 -2.73 -8.47
C PHE A 31 -10.74 -3.36 -9.86
N LYS A 32 -11.37 -4.53 -9.96
CA LYS A 32 -11.58 -5.20 -11.25
C LYS A 32 -12.41 -4.34 -12.20
N LYS A 33 -13.53 -3.77 -11.72
CA LYS A 33 -14.39 -2.93 -12.53
C LYS A 33 -13.63 -1.74 -13.12
N GLU A 34 -12.95 -0.97 -12.27
CA GLU A 34 -12.18 0.21 -12.71
C GLU A 34 -11.01 -0.20 -13.63
N TRP A 35 -10.43 -1.39 -13.41
CA TRP A 35 -9.42 -1.95 -14.30
C TRP A 35 -9.99 -2.27 -15.67
N ASP A 36 -11.10 -3.00 -15.75
CA ASP A 36 -11.71 -3.36 -17.03
C ASP A 36 -12.09 -2.09 -17.82
N GLU A 37 -12.63 -1.06 -17.15
CA GLU A 37 -13.04 0.19 -17.79
C GLU A 37 -11.87 1.01 -18.36
N ASN A 38 -10.67 0.94 -17.76
CA ASN A 38 -9.56 1.85 -18.09
C ASN A 38 -8.30 1.17 -18.62
N LEU A 39 -8.12 -0.10 -18.30
CA LEU A 39 -6.89 -0.88 -18.50
C LEU A 39 -7.17 -2.26 -19.13
N GLU A 40 -8.34 -2.50 -19.72
CA GLU A 40 -8.61 -3.79 -20.39
C GLU A 40 -7.74 -4.01 -21.62
N SER A 41 -7.42 -2.93 -22.34
CA SER A 41 -6.63 -2.96 -23.59
C SER A 41 -5.14 -3.22 -23.39
N ILE A 42 -4.62 -3.08 -22.16
CA ILE A 42 -3.21 -3.37 -21.87
C ILE A 42 -2.99 -4.87 -21.58
N LYS A 43 -1.74 -5.32 -21.75
CA LYS A 43 -1.38 -6.74 -21.63
C LYS A 43 -1.48 -7.26 -20.20
N GLU A 44 -1.11 -6.46 -19.22
CA GLU A 44 -1.14 -6.82 -17.80
C GLU A 44 -2.54 -7.18 -17.34
N LYS A 45 -2.62 -8.11 -16.39
CA LYS A 45 -3.87 -8.50 -15.74
C LYS A 45 -3.84 -8.10 -14.26
N PRO A 46 -4.99 -7.71 -13.68
CA PRO A 46 -5.05 -7.33 -12.28
C PRO A 46 -4.82 -8.56 -11.41
N HIS A 47 -4.02 -8.42 -10.36
CA HIS A 47 -4.04 -9.38 -9.26
C HIS A 47 -5.23 -9.04 -8.36
N LEU A 48 -6.17 -9.97 -8.21
CA LEU A 48 -7.38 -9.75 -7.41
C LEU A 48 -7.21 -10.31 -6.00
N VAL A 49 -7.79 -9.61 -5.02
CA VAL A 49 -7.89 -10.12 -3.65
C VAL A 49 -8.92 -11.24 -3.63
N ARG A 50 -8.51 -12.43 -3.17
CA ARG A 50 -9.41 -13.58 -3.06
C ARG A 50 -10.51 -13.33 -2.03
N LEU A 51 -11.63 -14.03 -2.19
CA LEU A 51 -12.73 -13.96 -1.23
C LEU A 51 -12.38 -14.72 0.06
N ILE A 52 -12.90 -14.22 1.18
CA ILE A 52 -12.81 -14.89 2.48
C ILE A 52 -14.20 -15.44 2.81
N PRO A 53 -14.51 -16.71 2.49
CA PRO A 53 -15.76 -17.31 2.92
C PRO A 53 -15.72 -17.47 4.45
N VAL A 54 -16.66 -16.87 5.15
CA VAL A 54 -16.76 -16.96 6.60
C VAL A 54 -18.21 -17.13 7.02
N GLU A 55 -18.47 -18.21 7.75
CA GLU A 55 -19.76 -18.54 8.35
C GLU A 55 -19.63 -18.44 9.86
N LYS A 56 -20.48 -17.64 10.52
CA LYS A 56 -20.36 -17.33 11.95
C LYS A 56 -20.34 -18.57 12.82
N GLU A 57 -21.36 -19.41 12.67
CA GLU A 57 -21.53 -20.59 13.53
C GLU A 57 -20.32 -21.52 13.44
N LYS A 58 -19.89 -21.88 12.22
CA LYS A 58 -18.70 -22.73 12.02
C LYS A 58 -17.42 -22.08 12.53
N PHE A 59 -17.24 -20.77 12.35
CA PHE A 59 -16.05 -20.09 12.86
C PHE A 59 -15.96 -20.12 14.39
N LEU A 60 -17.09 -20.02 15.07
CA LEU A 60 -17.16 -20.04 16.52
C LEU A 60 -17.05 -21.47 17.08
N THR A 61 -17.60 -22.48 16.42
CA THR A 61 -17.68 -23.86 16.97
C THR A 61 -16.63 -24.83 16.44
N ASP A 62 -16.09 -24.62 15.24
CA ASP A 62 -15.14 -25.53 14.58
C ASP A 62 -13.76 -24.87 14.47
N ILE A 63 -12.81 -25.40 15.25
CA ILE A 63 -11.42 -24.91 15.28
C ILE A 63 -10.69 -25.14 13.95
N GLU A 64 -10.98 -26.22 13.22
CA GLU A 64 -10.36 -26.48 11.92
C GLU A 64 -10.84 -25.46 10.87
N TYR A 65 -12.15 -25.21 10.86
CA TYR A 65 -12.74 -24.18 10.01
C TYR A 65 -12.16 -22.80 10.35
N ARG A 66 -12.04 -22.48 11.64
CA ARG A 66 -11.41 -21.23 12.09
C ARG A 66 -9.99 -21.07 11.58
N ILE A 67 -9.14 -22.09 11.74
CA ILE A 67 -7.76 -22.09 11.23
C ILE A 67 -7.74 -21.88 9.71
N LYS A 68 -8.61 -22.56 8.97
CA LYS A 68 -8.74 -22.40 7.50
C LYS A 68 -9.09 -20.97 7.10
N VAL A 69 -10.06 -20.35 7.80
CA VAL A 69 -10.45 -18.97 7.54
C VAL A 69 -9.31 -18.00 7.87
N LEU A 70 -8.64 -18.15 9.01
CA LEU A 70 -7.50 -17.31 9.38
C LEU A 70 -6.33 -17.44 8.40
N ASN A 71 -6.05 -18.65 7.90
CA ASN A 71 -5.07 -18.86 6.83
C ASN A 71 -5.49 -18.19 5.52
N THR A 72 -6.79 -18.19 5.19
CA THR A 72 -7.30 -17.48 4.02
C THR A 72 -7.08 -15.97 4.16
N VAL A 73 -7.36 -15.38 5.33
CA VAL A 73 -7.08 -13.96 5.61
C VAL A 73 -5.58 -13.63 5.50
N LYS A 74 -4.70 -14.53 5.93
CA LYS A 74 -3.25 -14.33 5.76
C LYS A 74 -2.87 -14.20 4.27
N LEU A 75 -3.41 -15.08 3.43
CA LEU A 75 -3.13 -15.08 1.99
C LEU A 75 -3.73 -13.85 1.28
N THR A 76 -4.86 -13.33 1.76
CA THR A 76 -5.48 -12.14 1.17
C THR A 76 -4.68 -10.86 1.46
N PHE A 77 -3.90 -10.82 2.55
CA PHE A 77 -2.93 -9.74 2.77
C PHE A 77 -1.83 -9.74 1.72
N GLU A 78 -1.33 -10.91 1.31
CA GLU A 78 -0.38 -11.00 0.20
C GLU A 78 -1.02 -10.59 -1.12
N ASP A 79 -2.27 -11.00 -1.37
CA ASP A 79 -3.00 -10.57 -2.55
C ASP A 79 -3.11 -9.05 -2.61
N GLY A 80 -3.42 -8.39 -1.50
CA GLY A 80 -3.55 -6.94 -1.45
C GLY A 80 -2.26 -6.20 -1.85
N ILE A 81 -1.09 -6.69 -1.43
CA ILE A 81 0.20 -6.16 -1.87
C ILE A 81 0.40 -6.40 -3.37
N ASN A 82 0.07 -7.60 -3.85
CA ASN A 82 0.20 -7.96 -5.25
C ASN A 82 -0.78 -7.22 -6.16
N SER A 83 -1.98 -6.84 -5.69
CA SER A 83 -2.92 -5.98 -6.39
C SER A 83 -2.32 -4.61 -6.66
N ILE A 84 -1.78 -3.95 -5.63
CA ILE A 84 -1.10 -2.66 -5.78
C ILE A 84 0.10 -2.78 -6.74
N LYS A 85 0.87 -3.86 -6.61
CA LYS A 85 2.00 -4.16 -7.51
C LYS A 85 1.57 -4.32 -8.96
N SER A 86 0.50 -5.08 -9.22
CA SER A 86 -0.04 -5.29 -10.57
C SER A 86 -0.50 -3.97 -11.19
N LEU A 87 -1.14 -3.10 -10.40
CA LEU A 87 -1.50 -1.75 -10.84
C LEU A 87 -0.28 -0.90 -11.20
N LEU A 88 0.72 -0.82 -10.33
CA LEU A 88 1.92 -0.03 -10.61
C LEU A 88 2.66 -0.54 -11.85
N ASN A 89 2.77 -1.87 -12.01
CA ASN A 89 3.35 -2.46 -13.22
C ASN A 89 2.56 -2.10 -14.47
N ALA A 90 1.24 -2.26 -14.45
CA ALA A 90 0.37 -1.87 -15.56
C ALA A 90 0.53 -0.39 -15.92
N LEU A 91 0.56 0.49 -14.92
CA LEU A 91 0.68 1.93 -15.14
C LEU A 91 2.04 2.30 -15.75
N TYR A 92 3.15 1.85 -15.15
CA TYR A 92 4.49 2.29 -15.54
C TYR A 92 5.14 1.51 -16.67
N ASN A 93 4.72 0.28 -16.93
CA ASN A 93 5.28 -0.53 -18.01
C ASN A 93 4.45 -0.40 -19.28
N SER A 94 3.12 -0.28 -19.18
CA SER A 94 2.23 -0.29 -20.34
C SER A 94 1.45 1.01 -20.50
N TYR A 95 0.61 1.40 -19.54
CA TYR A 95 -0.30 2.54 -19.73
C TYR A 95 0.44 3.84 -20.08
N PHE A 96 1.49 4.19 -19.34
CA PHE A 96 2.23 5.43 -19.55
C PHE A 96 3.18 5.42 -20.76
N ASN A 97 3.40 4.27 -21.39
CA ASN A 97 4.37 4.13 -22.49
C ASN A 97 3.68 3.79 -23.82
N ASP A 98 2.64 2.96 -23.76
CA ASP A 98 2.07 2.28 -24.93
C ASP A 98 0.56 2.52 -25.10
N SER A 99 -0.10 3.27 -24.21
CA SER A 99 -1.54 3.51 -24.31
C SER A 99 -1.89 4.70 -25.20
N ASP A 100 -2.64 4.43 -26.27
CA ASP A 100 -3.24 5.47 -27.12
C ASP A 100 -4.20 6.38 -26.36
N ILE A 101 -4.91 5.84 -25.36
CA ILE A 101 -5.81 6.62 -24.50
C ILE A 101 -4.99 7.66 -23.73
N PHE A 102 -3.85 7.27 -23.18
CA PHE A 102 -2.98 8.19 -22.45
C PHE A 102 -2.38 9.27 -23.36
N THR A 103 -1.88 8.91 -24.54
CA THR A 103 -1.24 9.87 -25.44
C THR A 103 -2.23 10.84 -26.08
N SER A 104 -3.46 10.41 -26.34
CA SER A 104 -4.51 11.25 -26.93
C SER A 104 -5.27 12.11 -25.91
N SER A 105 -5.34 11.68 -24.65
CA SER A 105 -6.15 12.36 -23.62
C SER A 105 -5.37 13.41 -22.81
N PHE A 106 -4.04 13.46 -22.94
CA PHE A 106 -3.17 14.34 -22.14
C PHE A 106 -2.13 15.05 -23.00
N THR A 107 -1.86 16.31 -22.70
CA THR A 107 -0.74 17.06 -23.31
C THR A 107 0.60 16.42 -22.95
N GLU A 108 1.67 16.66 -23.72
CA GLU A 108 3.01 16.12 -23.39
C GLU A 108 3.46 16.48 -21.97
N GLN A 109 3.18 17.71 -21.53
CA GLN A 109 3.51 18.15 -20.18
C GLN A 109 2.67 17.42 -19.12
N ASP A 110 1.36 17.25 -19.34
CA ASP A 110 0.51 16.49 -18.43
C ASP A 110 0.90 15.02 -18.39
N GLN A 111 1.30 14.44 -19.51
CA GLN A 111 1.80 13.06 -19.56
C GLN A 111 3.04 12.89 -18.68
N ILE A 112 3.98 13.85 -18.71
CA ILE A 112 5.16 13.84 -17.84
C ILE A 112 4.73 14.01 -16.37
N THR A 113 3.91 15.03 -16.07
CA THR A 113 3.43 15.33 -14.71
C THR A 113 2.68 14.15 -14.10
N LEU A 114 1.85 13.46 -14.88
CA LEU A 114 1.00 12.38 -14.39
C LEU A 114 1.82 11.20 -13.87
N LYS A 115 2.93 10.85 -14.52
CA LYS A 115 3.85 9.81 -14.04
C LYS A 115 4.40 10.15 -12.66
N TYR A 116 4.75 11.42 -12.40
CA TYR A 116 5.20 11.84 -11.07
C TYR A 116 4.06 11.93 -10.05
N LEU A 117 2.90 12.44 -10.46
CA LEU A 117 1.72 12.58 -9.62
C LEU A 117 1.25 11.22 -9.11
N VAL A 118 1.14 10.22 -9.98
CA VAL A 118 0.73 8.86 -9.59
C VAL A 118 1.71 8.22 -8.61
N ALA A 119 3.02 8.36 -8.81
CA ALA A 119 3.99 7.89 -7.83
C ALA A 119 3.81 8.59 -6.48
N LYS A 120 3.60 9.92 -6.48
CA LYS A 120 3.36 10.68 -5.25
C LYS A 120 2.10 10.19 -4.53
N GLU A 121 0.99 10.03 -5.24
CA GLU A 121 -0.29 9.66 -4.65
C GLU A 121 -0.33 8.22 -4.13
N ILE A 122 0.40 7.29 -4.75
CA ILE A 122 0.47 5.91 -4.27
C ILE A 122 1.64 5.72 -3.29
N LEU A 123 2.88 5.92 -3.76
CA LEU A 123 4.10 5.59 -3.01
C LEU A 123 4.42 6.61 -1.92
N GLY A 124 4.04 7.88 -2.12
CA GLY A 124 4.17 8.92 -1.09
C GLY A 124 3.26 8.65 0.11
N ASN A 125 2.06 8.12 -0.14
CA ASN A 125 1.06 7.78 0.88
C ASN A 125 1.28 6.39 1.51
N LEU A 126 1.87 5.44 0.77
CA LEU A 126 2.04 4.05 1.20
C LEU A 126 3.51 3.70 1.50
N ILE A 127 4.09 4.37 2.49
CA ILE A 127 5.51 4.16 2.90
C ILE A 127 5.81 2.69 3.22
N GLN A 128 4.91 2.03 3.95
CA GLN A 128 5.09 0.62 4.32
C GLN A 128 5.02 -0.32 3.11
N TYR A 129 4.21 0.00 2.09
CA TYR A 129 4.23 -0.73 0.83
C TYR A 129 5.57 -0.54 0.12
N ASN A 130 6.09 0.68 0.06
CA ASN A 130 7.34 1.00 -0.61
C ASN A 130 8.56 0.32 0.05
N GLN A 131 8.48 0.01 1.36
CA GLN A 131 9.46 -0.83 2.05
C GLN A 131 9.48 -2.28 1.54
N LEU A 132 8.36 -2.77 1.00
CA LEU A 132 8.18 -4.14 0.51
C LEU A 132 8.46 -4.25 -1.00
N ASP A 133 7.99 -3.29 -1.80
CA ASP A 133 8.22 -3.25 -3.25
C ASP A 133 8.55 -1.83 -3.75
N HIS A 134 9.72 -1.69 -4.36
CA HIS A 134 10.20 -0.46 -4.99
C HIS A 134 10.64 -0.68 -6.46
N LYS A 135 10.39 -1.87 -7.01
CA LYS A 135 10.85 -2.25 -8.36
C LYS A 135 9.80 -2.00 -9.43
N SER A 136 8.53 -1.93 -9.04
CA SER A 136 7.41 -1.74 -9.96
C SER A 136 7.30 -0.31 -10.51
N VAL A 137 8.09 0.63 -9.95
CA VAL A 137 8.10 2.04 -10.36
C VAL A 137 9.55 2.50 -10.57
N PRO A 138 9.88 3.11 -11.72
CA PRO A 138 11.22 3.65 -11.96
C PRO A 138 11.71 4.58 -10.86
N LEU A 139 13.00 4.48 -10.53
CA LEU A 139 13.59 5.15 -9.36
C LEU A 139 13.36 6.67 -9.33
N LYS A 140 13.32 7.34 -10.49
CA LYS A 140 13.12 8.80 -10.55
C LYS A 140 11.79 9.24 -9.94
N TYR A 141 10.71 8.51 -10.24
CA TYR A 141 9.38 8.78 -9.70
C TYR A 141 9.31 8.42 -8.22
N ASN A 142 9.94 7.31 -7.83
CA ASN A 142 10.05 6.89 -6.43
C ASN A 142 10.78 7.92 -5.55
N ILE A 143 11.90 8.45 -6.05
CA ILE A 143 12.68 9.49 -5.37
C ILE A 143 11.83 10.74 -5.20
N LEU A 144 11.25 11.26 -6.28
CA LEU A 144 10.43 12.47 -6.20
C LEU A 144 9.23 12.28 -5.27
N ALA A 145 8.49 11.17 -5.38
CA ALA A 145 7.36 10.88 -4.49
C ALA A 145 7.77 10.89 -3.01
N ARG A 146 8.93 10.32 -2.69
CA ARG A 146 9.42 10.23 -1.31
C ARG A 146 9.91 11.58 -0.77
N THR A 147 10.51 12.41 -1.62
CA THR A 147 11.14 13.67 -1.20
C THR A 147 10.27 14.89 -1.42
N TYR A 148 9.16 14.78 -2.16
CA TYR A 148 8.34 15.89 -2.64
C TYR A 148 8.05 16.94 -1.56
N LEU A 149 7.43 16.53 -0.44
CA LEU A 149 7.04 17.46 0.62
C LEU A 149 8.26 18.09 1.31
N LEU A 150 9.32 17.32 1.56
CA LEU A 150 10.53 17.83 2.21
C LEU A 150 11.28 18.82 1.31
N VAL A 151 11.37 18.52 0.01
CA VAL A 151 11.94 19.41 -0.99
C VAL A 151 11.10 20.69 -1.15
N LYS A 152 9.77 20.56 -1.20
CA LYS A 152 8.83 21.70 -1.28
C LYS A 152 8.99 22.66 -0.11
N PHE A 153 9.03 22.15 1.13
CA PHE A 153 8.99 23.02 2.32
C PHE A 153 10.36 23.49 2.81
N LYS A 154 11.41 22.68 2.65
CA LYS A 154 12.72 22.94 3.29
C LYS A 154 13.90 22.87 2.33
N GLY A 155 13.68 22.41 1.10
CA GLY A 155 14.75 21.93 0.24
C GLY A 155 15.45 20.70 0.84
N GLN A 156 16.19 19.96 0.01
CA GLN A 156 16.95 18.80 0.48
C GLN A 156 18.33 18.72 -0.17
N ARG A 157 19.31 18.21 0.58
CA ARG A 157 20.64 17.85 0.07
C ARG A 157 20.65 16.40 -0.40
N ASP A 158 21.66 16.06 -1.22
CA ASP A 158 21.91 14.68 -1.66
C ASP A 158 21.90 13.67 -0.49
N THR A 159 22.57 13.98 0.62
CA THR A 159 22.68 13.08 1.78
C THR A 159 21.34 12.85 2.47
N GLU A 160 20.53 13.90 2.60
CA GLU A 160 19.20 13.84 3.23
C GLU A 160 18.23 13.02 2.37
N ILE A 161 18.32 13.17 1.04
CA ILE A 161 17.57 12.33 0.10
C ILE A 161 17.98 10.86 0.27
N LEU A 162 19.28 10.55 0.29
CA LEU A 162 19.76 9.17 0.49
C LEU A 162 19.29 8.56 1.81
N GLU A 163 19.33 9.33 2.91
CA GLU A 163 18.83 8.88 4.22
C GLU A 163 17.33 8.58 4.19
N ASN A 164 16.54 9.38 3.47
CA ASN A 164 15.11 9.15 3.33
C ASN A 164 14.78 7.93 2.45
N LEU A 165 15.61 7.64 1.44
CA LEU A 165 15.48 6.44 0.60
C LEU A 165 15.83 5.15 1.37
N LYS A 166 16.82 5.20 2.27
CA LYS A 166 17.14 4.05 3.14
C LYS A 166 15.96 3.61 4.00
N LYS A 167 15.11 4.54 4.46
CA LYS A 167 13.90 4.22 5.25
C LYS A 167 12.88 3.35 4.51
N ILE A 168 12.97 3.28 3.18
CA ILE A 168 12.14 2.44 2.31
C ILE A 168 12.97 1.35 1.63
N ASN A 169 14.12 0.97 2.21
CA ASN A 169 14.99 -0.09 1.72
C ASN A 169 15.58 0.16 0.32
N ILE A 170 15.72 1.43 -0.10
CA ILE A 170 16.41 1.81 -1.33
C ILE A 170 17.81 2.30 -0.99
N GLU A 171 18.81 1.48 -1.30
CA GLU A 171 20.22 1.86 -1.19
C GLU A 171 20.77 2.33 -2.53
N LEU A 172 21.28 3.57 -2.56
CA LEU A 172 21.72 4.21 -3.79
C LEU A 172 23.09 4.88 -3.62
N LYS A 173 23.99 4.66 -4.58
CA LYS A 173 25.25 5.40 -4.65
C LYS A 173 24.97 6.87 -4.98
N LEU A 174 25.72 7.79 -4.37
CA LEU A 174 25.61 9.23 -4.60
C LEU A 174 25.70 9.62 -6.08
N SER A 175 26.57 8.97 -6.86
CA SER A 175 26.70 9.22 -8.30
C SER A 175 25.42 8.89 -9.06
N LYS A 176 24.77 7.77 -8.73
CA LYS A 176 23.49 7.35 -9.33
C LYS A 176 22.35 8.27 -8.91
N LEU A 177 22.31 8.70 -7.64
CA LEU A 177 21.35 9.73 -7.20
C LEU A 177 21.50 11.00 -8.03
N LYS A 178 22.72 11.54 -8.16
CA LYS A 178 22.96 12.76 -8.92
C LYS A 178 22.53 12.65 -10.39
N LYS A 179 22.70 11.48 -11.01
CA LYS A 179 22.20 11.24 -12.37
C LYS A 179 20.68 11.34 -12.43
N ILE A 180 19.98 10.62 -11.54
CA ILE A 180 18.51 10.63 -11.49
C ILE A 180 17.96 12.02 -11.14
N MET A 181 18.60 12.75 -10.22
CA MET A 181 18.18 14.11 -9.90
C MET A 181 18.33 15.07 -11.08
N LYS A 182 19.32 14.87 -11.98
CA LYS A 182 19.42 15.65 -13.22
C LYS A 182 18.25 15.35 -14.16
N GLU A 183 17.79 14.10 -14.23
CA GLU A 183 16.60 13.73 -15.01
C GLU A 183 15.36 14.45 -14.44
N ILE A 184 15.15 14.44 -13.12
CA ILE A 184 14.02 15.14 -12.49
C ILE A 184 14.07 16.66 -12.70
N ILE A 185 15.28 17.24 -12.71
CA ILE A 185 15.48 18.67 -13.05
C ILE A 185 15.17 18.93 -14.53
N SER A 186 15.60 18.05 -15.42
CA SER A 186 15.33 18.16 -16.86
C SER A 186 13.84 18.03 -17.18
N ASP A 187 13.11 17.23 -16.40
CA ASP A 187 11.65 17.09 -16.48
C ASP A 187 10.92 18.34 -15.88
N GLY A 188 11.66 19.31 -15.31
CA GLY A 188 11.14 20.62 -14.89
C GLY A 188 10.68 20.72 -13.43
N PHE A 189 10.65 19.62 -12.67
CA PHE A 189 10.02 19.63 -11.34
C PHE A 189 10.91 20.18 -10.24
N TYR A 190 12.22 19.98 -10.33
CA TYR A 190 13.19 20.46 -9.35
C TYR A 190 14.18 21.44 -9.97
N ASN A 191 14.71 22.32 -9.14
CA ASN A 191 15.90 23.10 -9.45
C ASN A 191 17.01 22.80 -8.43
N LYS A 192 18.21 23.34 -8.67
CA LYS A 192 19.36 23.17 -7.80
C LYS A 192 20.01 24.50 -7.49
N THR A 193 20.09 24.86 -6.22
CA THR A 193 20.76 26.08 -5.75
C THR A 193 21.97 25.73 -4.91
N LYS A 194 22.99 26.60 -4.89
CA LYS A 194 24.18 26.45 -4.05
C LYS A 194 24.06 27.36 -2.83
N LYS A 195 24.18 26.79 -1.63
CA LYS A 195 24.22 27.52 -0.36
C LYS A 195 25.48 27.14 0.41
N GLY A 196 26.45 28.05 0.42
CA GLY A 196 27.79 27.78 0.96
C GLY A 196 28.48 26.65 0.18
N ARG A 197 28.88 25.58 0.88
CA ARG A 197 29.53 24.40 0.27
C ARG A 197 28.54 23.34 -0.24
N TYR A 198 27.25 23.48 0.05
CA TYR A 198 26.25 22.47 -0.25
C TYR A 198 25.35 22.90 -1.41
N HIS A 199 24.77 21.90 -2.08
CA HIS A 199 23.70 22.11 -3.03
C HIS A 199 22.39 21.61 -2.46
N TYR A 200 21.34 22.38 -2.68
CA TYR A 200 19.98 22.07 -2.26
C TYR A 200 19.10 21.94 -3.49
N TYR A 201 18.24 20.92 -3.46
CA TYR A 201 17.15 20.76 -4.41
C TYR A 201 15.91 21.46 -3.87
N HIS A 202 15.23 22.23 -4.73
CA HIS A 202 13.95 22.86 -4.41
C HIS A 202 12.90 22.51 -5.46
N LEU A 203 11.63 22.60 -5.07
CA LEU A 203 10.52 22.46 -5.99
C LEU A 203 10.52 23.67 -6.94
N GLN A 204 10.60 23.40 -8.24
CA GLN A 204 10.49 24.38 -9.31
C GLN A 204 9.04 24.51 -9.78
N GLN A 205 8.35 23.37 -9.91
CA GLN A 205 6.97 23.29 -10.37
C GLN A 205 6.21 22.25 -9.54
N GLU A 206 4.97 22.59 -9.16
CA GLU A 206 4.05 21.65 -8.50
C GLU A 206 3.59 20.54 -9.45
N LEU A 207 3.19 19.39 -8.90
CA LEU A 207 2.63 18.29 -9.69
C LEU A 207 1.14 18.55 -10.02
N ASP A 208 0.88 19.69 -10.65
CA ASP A 208 -0.45 20.09 -11.07
C ASP A 208 -0.63 19.82 -12.56
N LEU A 209 -1.73 19.15 -12.90
CA LEU A 209 -2.17 18.98 -14.28
C LEU A 209 -2.86 20.26 -14.78
N SER A 210 -2.92 20.43 -16.09
CA SER A 210 -3.84 21.39 -16.73
C SER A 210 -5.30 21.11 -16.32
N GLU A 211 -6.21 22.07 -16.53
CA GLU A 211 -7.62 21.85 -16.20
C GLU A 211 -8.23 20.71 -17.01
N GLU A 212 -7.92 20.63 -18.30
CA GLU A 212 -8.29 19.53 -19.18
C GLU A 212 -7.68 18.22 -18.70
N GLY A 213 -6.41 18.23 -18.32
CA GLY A 213 -5.71 17.08 -17.75
C GLY A 213 -6.32 16.60 -16.44
N LYS A 214 -6.79 17.49 -15.56
CA LYS A 214 -7.51 17.13 -14.34
C LYS A 214 -8.84 16.44 -14.67
N ILE A 215 -9.60 16.96 -15.64
CA ILE A 215 -10.87 16.35 -16.07
C ILE A 215 -10.61 14.94 -16.59
N ALA A 216 -9.66 14.80 -17.52
CA ALA A 216 -9.28 13.50 -18.10
C ALA A 216 -8.80 12.52 -17.01
N PHE A 217 -7.94 12.96 -16.10
CA PHE A 217 -7.46 12.14 -14.98
C PHE A 217 -8.61 11.65 -14.08
N ASN A 218 -9.53 12.55 -13.72
CA ASN A 218 -10.67 12.23 -12.87
C ASN A 218 -11.63 11.22 -13.52
N GLN A 219 -11.80 11.30 -14.84
CA GLN A 219 -12.70 10.43 -15.60
C GLN A 219 -12.07 9.07 -15.94
N THR A 220 -10.74 8.98 -15.95
CA THR A 220 -10.01 7.78 -16.36
C THR A 220 -9.36 7.08 -15.17
N ILE A 221 -8.09 7.34 -14.89
CA ILE A 221 -7.27 6.51 -14.00
C ILE A 221 -7.35 6.91 -12.53
N ARG A 222 -7.96 8.04 -12.15
CA ARG A 222 -8.02 8.46 -10.74
C ARG A 222 -8.62 7.41 -9.81
N PRO A 223 -9.74 6.74 -10.12
CA PRO A 223 -10.29 5.69 -9.26
C PRO A 223 -9.29 4.57 -8.96
N LEU A 224 -8.48 4.19 -9.96
CA LEU A 224 -7.40 3.22 -9.80
C LEU A 224 -6.25 3.77 -8.96
N VAL A 225 -5.88 5.04 -9.12
CA VAL A 225 -4.80 5.69 -8.36
C VAL A 225 -5.16 5.89 -6.88
N ASP A 226 -6.43 6.21 -6.59
CA ASP A 226 -6.93 6.39 -5.22
C ASP A 226 -7.14 5.04 -4.50
N TRP A 227 -7.44 3.98 -5.25
CA TRP A 227 -7.77 2.66 -4.71
C TRP A 227 -6.71 2.08 -3.75
N PRO A 228 -5.39 2.04 -4.07
CA PRO A 228 -4.36 1.52 -3.18
C PRO A 228 -4.41 2.12 -1.78
N THR A 229 -4.54 3.45 -1.69
CA THR A 229 -4.53 4.15 -0.40
C THR A 229 -5.80 3.85 0.40
N LEU A 230 -6.97 3.84 -0.26
CA LEU A 230 -8.25 3.52 0.37
C LEU A 230 -8.29 2.07 0.86
N PHE A 231 -7.85 1.14 0.01
CA PHE A 231 -7.77 -0.28 0.34
C PHE A 231 -6.77 -0.50 1.49
N TYR A 232 -5.55 0.01 1.39
CA TYR A 232 -4.51 -0.23 2.39
C TYR A 232 -4.91 0.25 3.79
N ARG A 233 -5.47 1.47 3.88
CA ARG A 233 -5.89 2.07 5.17
C ARG A 233 -7.06 1.32 5.83
N SER A 234 -7.98 0.79 5.03
CA SER A 234 -9.14 0.06 5.54
C SER A 234 -8.83 -1.41 5.84
N TYR A 235 -8.06 -2.06 4.97
CA TYR A 235 -7.81 -3.50 5.02
C TYR A 235 -6.76 -3.87 6.06
N TYR A 236 -5.67 -3.10 6.17
CA TYR A 236 -4.59 -3.37 7.14
C TYR A 236 -4.81 -2.64 8.46
N ASN A 237 -6.04 -2.69 8.97
CA ASN A 237 -6.44 -2.08 10.23
C ASN A 237 -7.32 -3.04 11.03
N VAL A 238 -6.72 -3.66 12.05
CA VAL A 238 -7.36 -4.68 12.91
C VAL A 238 -7.31 -4.29 14.39
N ARG A 239 -7.34 -2.98 14.66
CA ARG A 239 -7.24 -2.40 16.01
C ARG A 239 -8.29 -2.93 16.98
N GLU A 240 -9.41 -3.44 16.49
CA GLU A 240 -10.45 -4.05 17.30
C GLU A 240 -9.97 -5.30 18.04
N LEU A 241 -8.86 -5.92 17.58
CA LEU A 241 -8.18 -7.02 18.26
C LEU A 241 -7.21 -6.55 19.36
N ASN A 242 -7.05 -5.24 19.60
CA ASN A 242 -6.18 -4.71 20.65
C ASN A 242 -6.86 -4.80 22.02
N VAL A 243 -7.04 -6.02 22.50
CA VAL A 243 -7.66 -6.40 23.77
C VAL A 243 -6.70 -7.22 24.61
N THR A 244 -7.01 -7.35 25.90
CA THR A 244 -6.31 -8.28 26.80
C THR A 244 -7.26 -9.44 27.11
N VAL A 245 -6.84 -10.67 26.83
CA VAL A 245 -7.60 -11.87 27.20
C VAL A 245 -7.20 -12.29 28.61
N ASP A 246 -8.19 -12.56 29.46
CA ASP A 246 -8.03 -12.95 30.87
C ASP A 246 -7.63 -14.43 31.05
N GLY A 247 -7.27 -14.77 32.29
CA GLY A 247 -6.46 -15.95 32.66
C GLY A 247 -7.14 -17.32 32.55
N ASP A 248 -8.40 -17.39 32.12
CA ASP A 248 -9.10 -18.66 31.92
C ASP A 248 -8.89 -19.23 30.51
N CYS A 249 -8.31 -18.46 29.58
CA CYS A 249 -7.95 -18.98 28.25
C CYS A 249 -6.62 -19.77 28.28
N LYS A 250 -6.47 -20.75 27.38
CA LYS A 250 -5.20 -21.46 27.20
C LYS A 250 -4.14 -20.50 26.60
N TYR A 251 -2.93 -20.51 27.16
CA TYR A 251 -1.79 -19.69 26.68
C TYR A 251 -2.04 -18.15 26.62
N PRO A 252 -2.55 -17.52 27.70
CA PRO A 252 -2.95 -16.12 27.70
C PRO A 252 -1.78 -15.17 27.40
N ASP A 253 -0.58 -15.45 27.91
CA ASP A 253 0.60 -14.60 27.71
C ASP A 253 1.02 -14.53 26.24
N TYR A 254 0.97 -15.66 25.54
CA TYR A 254 1.28 -15.71 24.11
C TYR A 254 0.24 -14.93 23.31
N LEU A 255 -1.05 -15.19 23.57
CA LEU A 255 -2.15 -14.52 22.88
C LEU A 255 -2.08 -12.99 23.10
N ASN A 256 -1.93 -12.53 24.34
CA ASN A 256 -1.82 -11.12 24.67
C ASN A 256 -0.61 -10.45 23.99
N LYS A 257 0.55 -11.13 23.93
CA LYS A 257 1.72 -10.63 23.18
C LYS A 257 1.43 -10.43 21.69
N VAL A 258 0.64 -11.32 21.09
CA VAL A 258 0.22 -11.21 19.69
C VAL A 258 -0.75 -10.04 19.50
N LEU A 259 -1.77 -9.94 20.34
CA LEU A 259 -2.83 -8.94 20.24
C LEU A 259 -2.35 -7.50 20.47
N LEU A 260 -1.30 -7.30 21.26
CA LEU A 260 -0.64 -5.98 21.41
C LEU A 260 -0.21 -5.36 20.08
N LYS A 261 0.11 -6.18 19.07
CA LYS A 261 0.49 -5.68 17.74
C LYS A 261 -0.68 -5.05 16.99
N ALA A 262 -1.93 -5.33 17.37
CA ALA A 262 -3.12 -4.75 16.76
C ALA A 262 -3.21 -3.22 16.97
N ALA A 263 -2.50 -2.65 17.95
CA ALA A 263 -2.39 -1.20 18.10
C ALA A 263 -1.76 -0.51 16.87
N THR A 264 -0.92 -1.23 16.13
CA THR A 264 -0.23 -0.73 14.94
C THR A 264 -1.01 -1.09 13.67
N GLN A 265 -1.19 -0.11 12.77
CA GLN A 265 -1.79 -0.34 11.46
C GLN A 265 -0.73 -0.69 10.41
N GLY A 266 -1.13 -1.50 9.44
CA GLY A 266 -0.32 -1.84 8.27
C GLY A 266 -0.03 -3.32 8.08
N TYR A 267 0.44 -3.66 6.88
CA TYR A 267 0.64 -5.03 6.43
C TYR A 267 1.44 -5.87 7.42
N VAL A 268 2.61 -5.39 7.87
CA VAL A 268 3.50 -6.16 8.75
C VAL A 268 2.82 -6.53 10.06
N ALA A 269 2.09 -5.60 10.66
CA ALA A 269 1.38 -5.84 11.92
C ALA A 269 0.22 -6.83 11.72
N CYS A 270 -0.63 -6.61 10.72
CA CYS A 270 -1.75 -7.50 10.40
C CYS A 270 -1.27 -8.92 10.07
N HIS A 271 -0.27 -9.04 9.20
CA HIS A 271 0.31 -10.32 8.81
C HIS A 271 0.90 -11.06 10.02
N TYR A 272 1.63 -10.35 10.90
CA TYR A 272 2.13 -10.93 12.14
C TYR A 272 1.01 -11.46 13.03
N ILE A 273 -0.06 -10.68 13.25
CA ILE A 273 -1.17 -11.07 14.12
C ILE A 273 -1.82 -12.35 13.59
N PHE A 274 -2.25 -12.36 12.34
CA PHE A 274 -2.98 -13.50 11.78
C PHE A 274 -2.12 -14.75 11.64
N ASN A 275 -0.84 -14.60 11.30
CA ASN A 275 0.08 -15.75 11.28
C ASN A 275 0.24 -16.39 12.68
N ASN A 276 0.29 -15.57 13.74
CA ASN A 276 0.41 -16.09 15.10
C ASN A 276 -0.92 -16.56 15.69
N LEU A 277 -2.07 -16.03 15.24
CA LEU A 277 -3.39 -16.56 15.58
C LEU A 277 -3.63 -17.94 14.94
N VAL A 278 -3.18 -18.16 13.71
CA VAL A 278 -3.19 -19.50 13.09
C VAL A 278 -2.43 -20.48 13.98
N ARG A 279 -1.18 -20.15 14.33
CA ARG A 279 -0.34 -20.99 15.22
C ARG A 279 -0.97 -21.24 16.58
N TYR A 280 -1.62 -20.22 17.15
CA TYR A 280 -2.34 -20.35 18.42
C TYR A 280 -3.42 -21.43 18.33
N TYR A 281 -4.31 -21.35 17.32
CA TYR A 281 -5.39 -22.32 17.18
C TYR A 281 -4.91 -23.69 16.71
N GLU A 282 -3.85 -23.77 15.90
CA GLU A 282 -3.19 -25.05 15.58
C GLU A 282 -2.70 -25.74 16.84
N LYS A 283 -2.07 -25.00 17.76
CA LYS A 283 -1.61 -25.53 19.04
C LYS A 283 -2.77 -26.00 19.93
N LEU A 284 -3.87 -25.26 19.97
CA LEU A 284 -5.07 -25.65 20.72
C LEU A 284 -5.75 -26.90 20.15
N LYS A 285 -5.67 -27.13 18.84
CA LYS A 285 -6.24 -28.31 18.17
C LYS A 285 -5.49 -29.60 18.52
N GLU A 286 -4.19 -29.51 18.75
CA GLU A 286 -3.32 -30.66 19.09
C GLU A 286 -3.54 -31.22 20.51
N GLU A 287 -4.33 -30.53 21.34
CA GLU A 287 -4.57 -30.85 22.76
C GLU A 287 -6.01 -31.25 23.04
#